data_AF-A0A7H8J100-F1
#
_entry.id   AF-A0A7H8J100-F1
#
_cell.length_a   1.000
_cell.length_b   1.000
_cell.length_c   1.000
_cell.angle_alpha   90.00
_cell.angle_beta   90.00
_cell.angle_gamma   90.00
#
_symmetry.space_group_name_H-M   'P 1'
#
loop_
_entity.id
_entity.type
_entity.pdbx_description
1 polymer ?
#
loop_
_entity_poly.entity_id
_entity_poly.type
_entity_poly.pdbx_seq_one_letter_code
_entity_poly.pdbx_strand_id
1 'polypeptide(L)'
;MATVTRSRRAAIQREAVQIRMRCQRSGHSTERTVAAIRASLPEVSALEAWRLALGWSRADTVTQVAALYRADGLQPPGLSESMLCRWEHDQERPGAEYAVMLCRAYGARLEHLGLGRWAGEGAGLRYRLPEPVAWVSGPREEMEPMTTDAGLPAVRESLQLALLADPQGSPLAAHLAEAAVEHYDLNYSKHPPQTLFKEIRDTRALLMPVMQAAGSTPPHRRTAAAGGPAVRTAGQPCLPPRRHDRRADPSGYRGHLQ
;
A
#
# COMPACT_ATOMS: atom_id res chain seq x y z
N MET A 1 26.44 12.47 5.57
CA MET A 1 27.15 11.17 5.37
C MET A 1 27.83 11.22 4.01
N ALA A 2 29.07 10.74 3.92
CA ALA A 2 29.89 10.89 2.72
C ALA A 2 29.27 10.18 1.52
N THR A 3 29.14 10.90 0.39
CA THR A 3 28.63 10.36 -0.86
C THR A 3 29.64 9.36 -1.40
N VAL A 4 29.37 8.06 -1.23
CA VAL A 4 30.25 7.00 -1.72
C VAL A 4 30.31 7.08 -3.25
N THR A 5 31.50 7.32 -3.79
CA THR A 5 31.70 7.41 -5.24
C THR A 5 31.47 6.05 -5.91
N ARG A 6 31.13 6.06 -7.20
CA ARG A 6 30.97 4.82 -8.00
C ARG A 6 32.24 3.95 -7.96
N SER A 7 33.42 4.57 -7.99
CA SER A 7 34.70 3.87 -7.87
C SER A 7 34.88 3.20 -6.52
N ARG A 8 34.48 3.86 -5.42
CA ARG A 8 34.49 3.27 -4.08
C ARG A 8 33.49 2.12 -3.95
N ARG A 9 32.29 2.22 -4.53
CA ARG A 9 31.33 1.09 -4.56
C ARG A 9 31.90 -0.13 -5.27
N ALA A 10 32.60 0.04 -6.39
CA ALA A 10 33.26 -1.07 -7.08
C ALA A 10 34.39 -1.70 -6.24
N ALA A 11 35.15 -0.88 -5.50
CA ALA A 11 36.16 -1.37 -4.57
C ALA A 11 35.54 -2.20 -3.43
N ILE A 12 34.47 -1.70 -2.81
CA ILE A 12 33.70 -2.40 -1.76
C ILE A 12 33.24 -3.78 -2.25
N GLN A 13 32.69 -3.88 -3.45
CA GLN A 13 32.25 -5.17 -4.00
C GLN A 13 33.41 -6.15 -4.16
N ARG A 14 34.56 -5.70 -4.69
CA ARG A 14 35.76 -6.55 -4.86
C ARG A 14 36.32 -7.02 -3.52
N GLU A 15 36.44 -6.12 -2.56
CA GLU A 15 36.94 -6.43 -1.21
C GLU A 15 36.01 -7.42 -0.50
N ALA A 16 34.70 -7.22 -0.57
CA ALA A 16 33.73 -8.16 0.01
C ALA A 16 33.81 -9.56 -0.60
N VAL A 17 33.99 -9.66 -1.93
CA VAL A 17 34.22 -10.94 -2.61
C VAL A 17 35.49 -11.62 -2.10
N GLN A 18 36.59 -10.88 -1.93
CA GLN A 18 37.84 -11.42 -1.39
C GLN A 18 37.70 -11.91 0.06
N ILE A 19 37.00 -11.17 0.91
CA ILE A 19 36.71 -11.56 2.30
C ILE A 19 35.87 -12.84 2.32
N ARG A 20 34.81 -12.89 1.52
CA ARG A 20 33.96 -14.08 1.39
C ARG A 20 34.76 -15.30 0.95
N MET A 21 35.56 -15.20 -0.12
CA MET A 21 36.41 -16.30 -0.61
C MET A 21 37.41 -16.78 0.43
N ARG A 22 37.95 -15.88 1.27
CA ARG A 22 38.82 -16.26 2.39
C ARG A 22 38.05 -17.04 3.45
N CYS A 23 36.88 -16.52 3.85
CA CYS A 23 36.04 -17.13 4.86
C CYS A 23 35.50 -18.51 4.43
N GLN A 24 35.10 -18.67 3.17
CA GLN A 24 34.65 -19.93 2.59
C GLN A 24 35.76 -21.00 2.60
N ARG A 25 36.99 -20.63 2.22
CA ARG A 25 38.15 -21.55 2.29
C ARG A 25 38.49 -21.98 3.72
N SER A 26 38.16 -21.15 4.71
CA SER A 26 38.33 -21.46 6.14
C SER A 26 37.12 -22.15 6.77
N GLY A 27 36.07 -22.46 6.00
CA GLY A 27 34.85 -23.10 6.52
C GLY A 27 34.04 -22.22 7.48
N HIS A 28 34.17 -20.89 7.39
CA HIS A 28 33.43 -19.98 8.25
C HIS A 28 31.94 -19.92 7.88
N SER A 29 31.09 -19.74 8.90
CA SER A 29 29.66 -19.48 8.72
C SER A 29 29.40 -18.15 8.01
N THR A 30 28.19 -17.97 7.49
CA THR A 30 27.73 -16.70 6.90
C THR A 30 27.83 -15.57 7.91
N GLU A 31 27.43 -15.79 9.17
CA GLU A 31 27.54 -14.79 10.24
C GLU A 31 28.97 -14.32 10.48
N ARG A 32 29.94 -15.24 10.51
CA ARG A 32 31.36 -14.87 10.62
C ARG A 32 31.86 -14.11 9.40
N THR A 33 31.37 -14.47 8.22
CA THR A 33 31.69 -13.74 6.98
C THR A 33 31.13 -12.32 7.02
N VAL A 34 29.90 -12.13 7.48
CA VAL A 34 29.28 -10.82 7.70
C VAL A 34 30.08 -9.98 8.69
N ALA A 35 30.47 -10.57 9.83
CA ALA A 35 31.29 -9.88 10.82
C ALA A 35 32.63 -9.42 10.24
N ALA A 36 33.29 -10.26 9.44
CA ALA A 36 34.53 -9.91 8.75
C ALA A 36 34.34 -8.77 7.73
N ILE A 37 33.27 -8.83 6.92
CA ILE A 37 32.91 -7.77 5.96
C ILE A 37 32.68 -6.46 6.69
N ARG A 38 31.87 -6.44 7.76
CA ARG A 38 31.57 -5.22 8.52
C ARG A 38 32.79 -4.64 9.24
N ALA A 39 33.71 -5.48 9.69
CA ALA A 39 34.95 -5.03 10.32
C ALA A 39 35.91 -4.38 9.31
N SER A 40 35.99 -4.91 8.09
CA SER A 40 36.86 -4.35 7.03
C SER A 40 36.21 -3.18 6.28
N LEU A 41 34.89 -3.17 6.15
CA LEU A 41 34.12 -2.23 5.35
C LEU A 41 33.06 -1.55 6.24
N PRO A 42 33.42 -0.55 7.05
CA PRO A 42 32.49 0.10 7.99
C PRO A 42 31.36 0.87 7.29
N GLU A 43 31.53 1.16 6.01
CA GLU A 43 30.55 1.87 5.17
C GLU A 43 29.43 0.96 4.65
N VAL A 44 29.56 -0.36 4.85
CA VAL A 44 28.57 -1.36 4.44
C VAL A 44 27.57 -1.59 5.56
N SER A 45 26.29 -1.41 5.27
CA SER A 45 25.22 -1.68 6.23
C SER A 45 25.13 -3.18 6.55
N ALA A 46 24.50 -3.51 7.67
CA ALA A 46 24.29 -4.91 8.06
C ALA A 46 23.53 -5.68 6.97
N LEU A 47 22.48 -5.08 6.41
CA LEU A 47 21.69 -5.65 5.32
C LEU A 47 22.53 -5.95 4.07
N GLU A 48 23.33 -4.97 3.63
CA GLU A 48 24.23 -5.16 2.48
C GLU A 48 25.30 -6.23 2.77
N ALA A 49 25.85 -6.26 3.98
CA ALA A 49 26.87 -7.24 4.37
C ALA A 49 26.35 -8.69 4.31
N TRP A 50 25.10 -8.94 4.72
CA TRP A 50 24.48 -10.27 4.60
C TRP A 50 24.34 -10.70 3.14
N ARG A 51 23.85 -9.82 2.27
CA ARG A 51 23.77 -10.10 0.83
C ARG A 51 25.15 -10.41 0.25
N LEU A 52 26.17 -9.66 0.64
CA LEU A 52 27.56 -9.85 0.17
C LEU A 52 28.20 -11.12 0.73
N ALA A 53 27.87 -11.53 1.95
CA ALA A 53 28.36 -12.77 2.54
C ALA A 53 27.81 -14.01 1.83
N LEU A 54 26.56 -13.97 1.39
CA LEU A 54 25.97 -14.95 0.46
C LEU A 54 26.51 -14.77 -0.97
N GLY A 55 27.03 -13.57 -1.25
CA GLY A 55 27.48 -13.03 -2.54
C GLY A 55 26.42 -13.12 -3.61
N TRP A 56 25.23 -12.70 -3.20
CA TRP A 56 24.09 -12.43 -4.06
C TRP A 56 24.21 -11.02 -4.65
N SER A 57 23.81 -10.87 -5.90
CA SER A 57 23.45 -9.56 -6.45
C SER A 57 22.13 -9.08 -5.85
N ARG A 58 21.75 -7.81 -6.10
CA ARG A 58 20.42 -7.33 -5.70
C ARG A 58 19.31 -8.08 -6.43
N ALA A 59 19.49 -8.36 -7.72
CA ALA A 59 18.58 -9.17 -8.51
C ALA A 59 18.40 -10.59 -7.94
N ASP A 60 19.47 -11.19 -7.42
CA ASP A 60 19.38 -12.50 -6.75
C ASP A 60 18.53 -12.41 -5.49
N THR A 61 18.72 -11.39 -4.64
CA THR A 61 17.85 -11.18 -3.47
C THR A 61 16.39 -11.03 -3.89
N VAL A 62 16.09 -10.23 -4.92
CA VAL A 62 14.72 -10.06 -5.44
C VAL A 62 14.15 -11.42 -5.87
N THR A 63 14.94 -12.21 -6.60
CA THR A 63 14.55 -13.54 -7.07
C THR A 63 14.26 -14.50 -5.92
N GLN A 64 15.10 -14.49 -4.86
CA GLN A 64 14.95 -15.36 -3.71
C GLN A 64 13.75 -14.99 -2.84
N VAL A 65 13.50 -13.69 -2.65
CA VAL A 65 12.29 -13.23 -1.98
C VAL A 65 11.06 -13.63 -2.80
N ALA A 66 11.05 -13.39 -4.12
CA ALA A 66 9.96 -13.81 -4.99
C ALA A 66 9.71 -15.33 -4.92
N ALA A 67 10.76 -16.14 -4.84
CA ALA A 67 10.65 -17.59 -4.68
C ALA A 67 9.99 -17.99 -3.35
N LEU A 68 10.31 -17.30 -2.25
CA LEU A 68 9.66 -17.54 -0.95
C LEU A 68 8.17 -17.23 -0.99
N TYR A 69 7.77 -16.12 -1.63
CA TYR A 69 6.35 -15.81 -1.80
C TYR A 69 5.62 -16.92 -2.56
N ARG A 70 6.18 -17.39 -3.68
CA ARG A 70 5.59 -18.50 -4.44
C ARG A 70 5.51 -19.79 -3.62
N ALA A 71 6.55 -20.07 -2.82
CA ALA A 71 6.56 -21.24 -1.94
C ALA A 71 5.48 -21.16 -0.86
N ASP A 72 5.11 -19.96 -0.41
CA ASP A 72 4.00 -19.73 0.51
C ASP A 72 2.62 -19.65 -0.19
N GLY A 73 2.56 -19.91 -1.51
CA GLY A 73 1.32 -19.80 -2.31
C GLY A 73 0.87 -18.35 -2.56
N LEU A 74 1.75 -17.39 -2.33
CA LEU A 74 1.51 -15.96 -2.52
C LEU A 74 2.05 -15.46 -3.87
N GLN A 75 1.48 -14.37 -4.37
CA GLN A 75 2.04 -13.68 -5.54
C GLN A 75 3.34 -12.96 -5.17
N PRO A 76 4.37 -12.99 -6.03
CA PRO A 76 5.61 -12.26 -5.78
C PRO A 76 5.35 -10.76 -5.63
N PRO A 77 5.92 -10.12 -4.59
CA PRO A 77 5.73 -8.71 -4.37
C PRO A 77 6.46 -7.89 -5.43
N GLY A 78 6.10 -6.60 -5.56
CA GLY A 78 6.79 -5.62 -6.41
C GLY A 78 8.18 -5.19 -5.90
N LEU A 79 8.92 -6.08 -5.24
CA LEU A 79 10.28 -5.80 -4.76
C LEU A 79 11.21 -5.55 -5.96
N SER A 80 11.94 -4.44 -5.92
CA SER A 80 12.90 -4.07 -6.96
C SER A 80 14.31 -3.84 -6.39
N GLU A 81 15.32 -3.92 -7.26
CA GLU A 81 16.71 -3.62 -6.88
C GLU A 81 16.88 -2.20 -6.34
N SER A 82 16.08 -1.25 -6.85
CA SER A 82 16.06 0.14 -6.40
C SER A 82 15.55 0.28 -4.96
N MET A 83 14.51 -0.47 -4.58
CA MET A 83 14.02 -0.52 -3.18
C MET A 83 15.11 -1.08 -2.27
N LEU A 84 15.69 -2.22 -2.65
CA LEU A 84 16.77 -2.84 -1.88
C LEU A 84 17.97 -1.91 -1.75
N CYS A 85 18.33 -1.19 -2.80
CA CYS A 85 19.38 -0.17 -2.76
C CYS A 85 19.07 0.92 -1.73
N ARG A 86 17.85 1.46 -1.69
CA ARG A 86 17.49 2.48 -0.68
C ARG A 86 17.58 1.93 0.75
N TRP A 87 17.14 0.70 0.97
CA TRP A 87 17.20 0.04 2.28
C TRP A 87 18.64 -0.21 2.74
N GLU A 88 19.51 -0.65 1.83
CA GLU A 88 20.92 -0.92 2.13
C GLU A 88 21.72 0.34 2.48
N HIS A 89 21.25 1.52 2.09
CA HIS A 89 21.88 2.80 2.39
C HIS A 89 21.11 3.62 3.43
N ASP A 90 20.24 2.98 4.22
CA ASP A 90 19.42 3.61 5.26
C ASP A 90 18.56 4.81 4.74
N GLN A 91 18.23 4.85 3.44
CA GLN A 91 17.42 5.93 2.84
C GLN A 91 15.92 5.71 3.03
N GLU A 92 15.50 4.45 3.05
CA GLU A 92 14.12 4.01 3.24
C GLU A 92 14.13 2.75 4.11
N ARG A 93 13.01 2.40 4.75
CA ARG A 93 12.88 1.14 5.47
C ARG A 93 12.01 0.13 4.73
N PRO A 94 12.36 -1.17 4.80
CA PRO A 94 11.43 -2.20 4.42
C PRO A 94 10.24 -2.18 5.39
N GLY A 95 9.03 -2.37 4.85
CA GLY A 95 7.86 -2.69 5.66
C GLY A 95 8.05 -4.02 6.41
N ALA A 96 7.24 -4.26 7.43
CA ALA A 96 7.37 -5.42 8.32
C ALA A 96 7.37 -6.76 7.54
N GLU A 97 6.53 -6.87 6.52
CA GLU A 97 6.45 -8.07 5.67
C GLU A 97 7.76 -8.32 4.90
N TYR A 98 8.29 -7.30 4.23
CA TYR A 98 9.58 -7.41 3.54
C TYR A 98 10.72 -7.71 4.51
N ALA A 99 10.68 -7.16 5.72
CA ALA A 99 11.69 -7.46 6.75
C ALA A 99 11.69 -8.94 7.14
N VAL A 100 10.50 -9.54 7.33
CA VAL A 100 10.35 -10.98 7.58
C VAL A 100 10.87 -11.81 6.41
N MET A 101 10.52 -11.44 5.18
CA MET A 101 10.93 -12.18 3.99
C MET A 101 12.44 -12.07 3.73
N LEU A 102 13.05 -10.92 4.02
CA LEU A 102 14.50 -10.76 3.99
C LEU A 102 15.20 -11.61 5.07
N CYS A 103 14.63 -11.69 6.28
CA CYS A 103 15.14 -12.57 7.33
C CYS A 103 15.12 -14.03 6.88
N ARG A 104 14.01 -14.48 6.28
CA ARG A 104 13.88 -15.85 5.73
C ARG A 104 14.85 -16.08 4.57
N ALA A 105 14.92 -15.16 3.61
CA ALA A 105 15.79 -15.29 2.45
C ALA A 105 17.27 -15.37 2.84
N TYR A 106 17.69 -14.58 3.83
CA TYR A 106 19.07 -14.57 4.31
C TYR A 106 19.39 -15.59 5.39
N GLY A 107 18.37 -16.29 5.94
CA GLY A 107 18.54 -17.15 7.11
C GLY A 107 19.05 -16.40 8.33
N ALA A 108 18.58 -15.17 8.52
CA ALA A 108 19.06 -14.24 9.55
C ALA A 108 17.92 -13.73 10.43
N ARG A 109 18.26 -13.19 11.60
CA ARG A 109 17.31 -12.49 12.48
C ARG A 109 17.24 -11.00 12.17
N LEU A 110 16.18 -10.33 12.62
CA LEU A 110 15.95 -8.91 12.36
C LEU A 110 17.08 -8.03 12.90
N GLU A 111 17.66 -8.38 14.05
CA GLU A 111 18.79 -7.68 14.66
C GLU A 111 20.06 -7.86 13.83
N HIS A 112 20.27 -9.05 13.26
CA HIS A 112 21.42 -9.36 12.43
C HIS A 112 21.43 -8.53 11.13
N LEU A 113 20.25 -8.18 10.61
CA LEU A 113 20.09 -7.32 9.44
C LEU A 113 20.16 -5.82 9.76
N GLY A 114 20.28 -5.44 11.04
CA GLY A 114 20.24 -4.04 11.48
C GLY A 114 18.85 -3.41 11.44
N LEU A 115 17.80 -4.24 11.31
CA LEU A 115 16.40 -3.82 11.23
C LEU A 115 15.72 -3.78 12.62
N GLY A 116 16.30 -4.44 13.63
CA GLY A 116 15.70 -4.58 14.97
C GLY A 116 15.52 -3.27 15.76
N ARG A 117 16.39 -2.26 15.54
CA ARG A 117 16.30 -0.94 16.22
C ARG A 117 15.06 -0.12 15.85
N TRP A 118 14.27 -0.59 14.88
CA TRP A 118 13.19 0.15 14.26
C TRP A 118 11.82 -0.54 14.39
N ALA A 119 11.76 -1.70 15.03
CA ALA A 119 10.50 -2.42 15.30
C ALA A 119 9.68 -1.81 16.46
N GLY A 120 10.20 -0.78 17.14
CA GLY A 120 9.58 -0.19 18.34
C GLY A 120 8.50 0.86 18.10
N GLU A 121 8.35 1.40 16.89
CA GLU A 121 7.32 2.40 16.58
C GLU A 121 6.39 1.87 15.49
N GLY A 122 5.26 1.29 15.91
CA GLY A 122 4.17 0.90 15.00
C GLY A 122 4.06 -0.60 14.68
N ALA A 123 4.89 -1.46 15.26
CA ALA A 123 4.72 -2.92 15.14
C ALA A 123 3.61 -3.43 16.08
N GLY A 124 2.38 -2.96 15.86
CA GLY A 124 1.21 -3.73 16.21
C GLY A 124 1.20 -4.99 15.35
N LEU A 125 1.85 -6.06 15.84
CA LEU A 125 1.70 -7.42 15.33
C LEU A 125 0.20 -7.77 15.26
N ARG A 126 -0.42 -7.67 14.07
CA ARG A 126 -1.74 -8.28 13.82
C ARG A 126 -1.68 -9.70 13.24
N TYR A 127 -0.49 -10.29 13.17
CA TYR A 127 -0.35 -11.74 13.13
C TYR A 127 0.48 -12.18 14.33
N ARG A 128 -0.23 -12.69 15.34
CA ARG A 128 0.32 -13.60 16.34
C ARG A 128 0.80 -14.85 15.61
N LEU A 129 2.06 -14.85 15.16
CA LEU A 129 2.78 -16.10 14.99
C LEU A 129 3.06 -16.62 16.42
N PRO A 130 2.78 -17.90 16.73
CA PRO A 130 3.22 -18.46 17.99
C PRO A 130 4.75 -18.38 18.06
N GLU A 131 5.26 -18.09 19.26
CA GLU A 131 6.68 -18.21 19.64
C GLU A 131 7.34 -19.45 19.03
N PRO A 132 8.65 -19.41 18.73
CA PRO A 132 9.33 -20.39 17.90
C PRO A 132 9.48 -21.73 18.63
N VAL A 133 8.45 -22.57 18.56
CA VAL A 133 8.59 -24.00 18.81
C VAL A 133 9.16 -24.64 17.56
N ALA A 134 10.24 -25.40 17.78
CA ALA A 134 11.03 -26.13 16.81
C ALA A 134 10.21 -26.68 15.63
N TRP A 135 10.68 -26.41 14.42
CA TRP A 135 10.15 -26.91 13.17
C TRP A 135 10.16 -28.44 13.15
N VAL A 136 9.04 -29.06 13.57
CA VAL A 136 8.75 -30.46 13.30
C VAL A 136 7.98 -30.50 11.99
N SER A 137 8.65 -30.99 10.95
CA SER A 137 8.06 -31.26 9.65
C SER A 137 6.97 -32.33 9.78
N GLY A 138 5.72 -31.93 9.59
CA GLY A 138 4.58 -32.84 9.38
C GLY A 138 3.82 -32.43 8.12
N PRO A 139 3.22 -33.38 7.38
CA PRO A 139 2.60 -33.11 6.09
C PRO A 139 1.32 -32.31 6.31
N ARG A 140 1.24 -31.11 5.72
CA ARG A 140 0.05 -30.27 5.82
C ARG A 140 -0.81 -30.51 4.59
N GLU A 141 -1.98 -31.06 4.84
CA GLU A 141 -3.07 -31.24 3.88
C GLU A 141 -3.32 -29.96 3.07
N GLU A 142 -3.53 -30.17 1.77
CA GLU A 142 -3.86 -29.19 0.76
C GLU A 142 -5.10 -28.39 1.18
N MET A 143 -4.93 -27.08 1.39
CA MET A 143 -6.04 -26.14 1.45
C MET A 143 -5.94 -25.27 0.20
N GLU A 144 -6.81 -25.54 -0.77
CA GLU A 144 -6.81 -24.85 -2.07
C GLU A 144 -6.99 -23.33 -1.91
N PRO A 145 -6.16 -22.51 -2.58
CA PRO A 145 -6.30 -21.06 -2.57
C PRO A 145 -7.42 -20.63 -3.53
N MET A 146 -8.65 -20.55 -3.02
CA MET A 146 -9.74 -19.79 -3.64
C MET A 146 -9.53 -18.29 -3.37
N THR A 147 -8.84 -17.58 -4.26
CA THR A 147 -9.21 -16.22 -4.70
C THR A 147 -8.19 -15.71 -5.73
N THR A 148 -8.61 -15.68 -6.99
CA THR A 148 -7.90 -15.02 -8.09
C THR A 148 -8.06 -13.49 -7.99
N ASP A 149 -7.44 -12.76 -8.93
CA ASP A 149 -7.31 -11.29 -9.08
C ASP A 149 -8.60 -10.43 -8.96
N ALA A 150 -9.75 -11.02 -8.60
CA ALA A 150 -11.08 -10.40 -8.51
C ALA A 150 -11.42 -9.79 -7.12
N GLY A 151 -10.54 -9.87 -6.13
CA GLY A 151 -10.82 -9.39 -4.76
C GLY A 151 -10.77 -7.87 -4.57
N LEU A 152 -9.87 -7.18 -5.28
CA LEU A 152 -9.68 -5.72 -5.12
C LEU A 152 -10.89 -4.87 -5.57
N PRO A 153 -11.55 -5.14 -6.72
CA PRO A 153 -12.70 -4.35 -7.15
C PRO A 153 -13.88 -4.46 -6.20
N ALA A 154 -14.05 -5.60 -5.52
CA ALA A 154 -15.23 -5.90 -4.72
C ALA A 154 -15.46 -4.90 -3.56
N VAL A 155 -14.37 -4.42 -2.92
CA VAL A 155 -14.47 -3.44 -1.82
C VAL A 155 -14.85 -2.05 -2.35
N ARG A 156 -14.26 -1.64 -3.48
CA ARG A 156 -14.61 -0.40 -4.18
C ARG A 156 -16.06 -0.43 -4.68
N GLU A 157 -16.49 -1.53 -5.27
CA GLU A 157 -17.86 -1.74 -5.76
C GLU A 157 -18.88 -1.70 -4.63
N SER A 158 -18.56 -2.29 -3.47
CA SER A 158 -19.41 -2.21 -2.28
C SER A 158 -19.56 -0.76 -1.77
N LEU A 159 -18.47 0.01 -1.77
CA LEU A 159 -18.50 1.43 -1.43
C LEU A 159 -19.30 2.25 -2.46
N GLN A 160 -19.14 1.96 -3.74
CA GLN A 160 -19.89 2.60 -4.81
C GLN A 160 -21.40 2.35 -4.66
N LEU A 161 -21.81 1.12 -4.36
CA LEU A 161 -23.21 0.78 -4.10
C LEU A 161 -23.78 1.53 -2.89
N ALA A 162 -23.01 1.63 -1.80
CA ALA A 162 -23.43 2.40 -0.61
C ALA A 162 -23.60 3.89 -0.91
N LEU A 163 -22.74 4.47 -1.75
CA LEU A 163 -22.84 5.88 -2.17
C LEU A 163 -23.94 6.14 -3.20
N LEU A 164 -24.30 5.14 -4.01
CA LEU A 164 -25.49 5.24 -4.88
C LEU A 164 -26.79 5.25 -4.06
N ALA A 165 -26.82 4.51 -2.95
CA ALA A 165 -27.96 4.50 -2.03
C ALA A 165 -28.04 5.79 -1.18
N ASP A 166 -26.89 6.32 -0.75
CA ASP A 166 -26.80 7.57 0.00
C ASP A 166 -25.64 8.46 -0.51
N PRO A 167 -25.93 9.37 -1.46
CA PRO A 167 -24.90 10.21 -2.09
C PRO A 167 -24.28 11.25 -1.15
N GLN A 168 -24.90 11.54 -0.01
CA GLN A 168 -24.38 12.50 0.98
C GLN A 168 -23.46 11.84 2.01
N GLY A 169 -23.30 10.51 1.93
CA GLY A 169 -22.49 9.71 2.83
C GLY A 169 -23.32 9.13 3.98
N SER A 170 -23.20 7.81 4.15
CA SER A 170 -23.84 7.06 5.23
C SER A 170 -22.81 6.51 6.21
N PRO A 171 -23.20 6.13 7.45
CA PRO A 171 -22.33 5.40 8.37
C PRO A 171 -21.78 4.10 7.74
N LEU A 172 -22.57 3.46 6.89
CA LEU A 172 -22.14 2.30 6.11
C LEU A 172 -21.02 2.64 5.13
N ALA A 173 -21.11 3.76 4.41
CA ALA A 173 -20.04 4.22 3.51
C ALA A 173 -18.75 4.55 4.29
N ALA A 174 -18.85 5.11 5.50
CA ALA A 174 -17.70 5.34 6.37
C ALA A 174 -17.02 4.03 6.80
N HIS A 175 -17.81 3.03 7.25
CA HIS A 175 -17.29 1.70 7.58
C HIS A 175 -16.66 1.00 6.38
N LEU A 176 -17.24 1.12 5.18
CA LEU A 176 -16.68 0.54 3.96
C LEU A 176 -15.40 1.27 3.52
N ALA A 177 -15.30 2.58 3.73
CA ALA A 177 -14.06 3.33 3.49
C ALA A 177 -12.93 2.89 4.43
N GLU A 178 -13.24 2.68 5.71
CA GLU A 178 -12.28 2.13 6.69
C GLU A 178 -11.86 0.70 6.32
N ALA A 179 -12.82 -0.14 5.96
CA ALA A 179 -12.55 -1.49 5.47
C ALA A 179 -11.73 -1.49 4.17
N ALA A 180 -11.91 -0.50 3.29
CA ALA A 180 -11.09 -0.35 2.08
C ALA A 180 -9.63 -0.01 2.41
N VAL A 181 -9.40 0.89 3.38
CA VAL A 181 -8.04 1.21 3.85
C VAL A 181 -7.36 -0.04 4.42
N GLU A 182 -8.06 -0.76 5.30
CA GLU A 182 -7.54 -2.01 5.88
C GLU A 182 -7.29 -3.07 4.80
N HIS A 183 -8.19 -3.21 3.83
CA HIS A 183 -8.03 -4.16 2.74
C HIS A 183 -6.86 -3.80 1.82
N TYR A 184 -6.65 -2.54 1.48
CA TYR A 184 -5.52 -2.14 0.62
C TYR A 184 -4.18 -2.27 1.33
N ASP A 185 -4.12 -1.99 2.63
CA ASP A 185 -2.94 -2.20 3.46
C ASP A 185 -2.58 -3.70 3.51
N LEU A 186 -3.57 -4.56 3.76
CA LEU A 186 -3.40 -6.01 3.83
C LEU A 186 -3.07 -6.70 2.50
N ASN A 187 -3.32 -6.04 1.36
CA ASN A 187 -3.10 -6.62 0.03
C ASN A 187 -2.04 -5.88 -0.80
N TYR A 188 -1.29 -4.95 -0.20
CA TYR A 188 -0.21 -4.21 -0.86
C TYR A 188 0.84 -5.13 -1.51
N SER A 189 1.14 -6.27 -0.87
CA SER A 189 2.10 -7.27 -1.36
C SER A 189 1.49 -8.28 -2.33
N LYS A 190 0.16 -8.41 -2.38
CA LYS A 190 -0.55 -9.41 -3.19
C LYS A 190 -0.86 -8.93 -4.61
N HIS A 191 -0.79 -7.61 -4.86
CA HIS A 191 -1.06 -7.02 -6.16
C HIS A 191 0.06 -6.09 -6.61
N PRO A 192 0.26 -5.89 -7.93
CA PRO A 192 1.22 -4.93 -8.43
C PRO A 192 0.94 -3.52 -7.89
N PRO A 193 1.96 -2.72 -7.51
CA PRO A 193 1.77 -1.38 -6.96
C PRO A 193 0.89 -0.49 -7.85
N GLN A 194 1.04 -0.58 -9.18
CA GLN A 194 0.20 0.15 -10.13
C GLN A 194 -1.29 -0.24 -10.06
N THR A 195 -1.59 -1.51 -9.82
CA THR A 195 -2.96 -2.02 -9.67
C THR A 195 -3.56 -1.48 -8.37
N LEU A 196 -2.82 -1.58 -7.27
CA LEU A 196 -3.25 -1.07 -5.98
C LEU A 196 -3.39 0.46 -5.98
N PHE A 197 -2.44 1.19 -6.57
CA PHE A 197 -2.51 2.65 -6.70
C PHE A 197 -3.68 3.11 -7.55
N LYS A 198 -4.02 2.37 -8.60
CA LYS A 198 -5.22 2.64 -9.40
C LYS A 198 -6.47 2.47 -8.53
N GLU A 199 -6.58 1.36 -7.80
CA GLU A 199 -7.76 1.09 -6.95
C GLU A 199 -7.89 2.08 -5.78
N ILE A 200 -6.79 2.50 -5.15
CA ILE A 200 -6.79 3.55 -4.12
C ILE A 200 -7.25 4.89 -4.74
N ARG A 201 -6.76 5.23 -5.93
CA ARG A 201 -7.14 6.47 -6.61
C ARG A 201 -8.63 6.48 -6.97
N ASP A 202 -9.13 5.38 -7.51
CA ASP A 202 -10.53 5.23 -7.90
C ASP A 202 -11.45 5.31 -6.66
N THR A 203 -11.08 4.65 -5.56
CA THR A 203 -11.80 4.71 -4.28
C THR A 203 -11.80 6.11 -3.67
N ARG A 204 -10.65 6.82 -3.73
CA ARG A 204 -10.57 8.21 -3.28
C ARG A 204 -11.45 9.14 -4.11
N ALA A 205 -11.54 8.91 -5.43
CA ALA A 205 -12.39 9.70 -6.31
C ALA A 205 -13.87 9.57 -5.95
N LEU A 206 -14.32 8.39 -5.49
CA LEU A 206 -15.69 8.17 -5.01
C LEU A 206 -16.01 8.94 -3.72
N LEU A 207 -15.05 9.04 -2.80
CA LEU A 207 -15.25 9.69 -1.49
C LEU A 207 -15.10 11.22 -1.53
N MET A 208 -14.37 11.75 -2.50
CA MET A 208 -14.04 13.18 -2.58
C MET A 208 -15.27 14.11 -2.62
N PRO A 209 -16.34 13.82 -3.39
CA PRO A 209 -17.56 14.64 -3.37
C PRO A 209 -18.28 14.64 -2.02
N VAL A 210 -18.30 13.49 -1.33
CA VAL A 210 -18.94 13.33 -0.01
C VAL A 210 -18.23 14.16 1.04
N MET A 211 -16.89 14.13 1.04
CA MET A 211 -16.09 14.94 1.96
C MET A 211 -16.23 16.45 1.69
N GLN A 212 -16.39 16.85 0.43
CA GLN A 212 -16.63 18.24 0.06
C GLN A 212 -18.03 18.71 0.48
N ALA A 213 -19.05 17.85 0.35
CA ALA A 213 -20.41 18.13 0.82
C ALA A 213 -20.48 18.26 2.36
N ALA A 214 -19.79 17.39 3.11
CA ALA A 214 -19.69 17.48 4.56
C ALA A 214 -18.95 18.77 5.03
N GLY A 215 -17.91 19.18 4.30
CA GLY A 215 -17.17 20.42 4.56
C GLY A 215 -17.89 21.71 4.14
N SER A 216 -18.95 21.61 3.34
CA SER A 216 -19.79 22.73 2.92
C SER A 216 -21.14 22.73 3.65
N THR A 217 -21.11 22.49 4.96
CA THR A 217 -22.25 22.82 5.83
C THR A 217 -22.33 24.35 5.95
N PRO A 218 -23.30 25.05 5.33
CA PRO A 218 -23.52 26.47 5.63
C PRO A 218 -23.95 26.60 7.10
N PRO A 219 -23.59 27.69 7.79
CA PRO A 219 -24.01 27.90 9.17
C PRO A 219 -25.53 27.84 9.25
N HIS A 220 -26.01 26.97 10.13
CA HIS A 220 -27.42 26.84 10.50
C HIS A 220 -28.05 28.23 10.61
N ARG A 221 -29.02 28.51 9.72
CA ARG A 221 -29.99 29.58 9.90
C ARG A 221 -30.72 29.25 11.19
N ARG A 222 -30.32 29.89 12.30
CA ARG A 222 -31.08 29.91 13.54
C ARG A 222 -32.50 30.35 13.19
N THR A 223 -33.43 29.41 13.22
CA THR A 223 -34.85 29.68 13.32
C THR A 223 -35.08 30.40 14.65
N ALA A 224 -35.12 31.73 14.60
CA ALA A 224 -35.70 32.53 15.65
C ALA A 224 -37.22 32.36 15.58
N ALA A 225 -37.74 31.46 16.41
CA ALA A 225 -39.13 31.46 16.80
C ALA A 225 -39.35 32.61 17.79
N ALA A 226 -40.01 33.68 17.35
CA ALA A 226 -40.73 34.62 18.21
C ALA A 226 -41.78 35.36 17.37
N GLY A 227 -43.05 35.19 17.73
CA GLY A 227 -44.15 36.06 17.30
C GLY A 227 -45.16 35.42 16.35
N GLY A 228 -46.21 34.80 16.90
CA GLY A 228 -47.53 34.87 16.27
C GLY A 228 -48.13 36.29 16.46
N PRO A 229 -49.43 36.54 16.17
CA PRO A 229 -50.45 35.63 15.64
C PRO A 229 -51.22 36.22 14.44
N ALA A 230 -52.07 35.43 13.77
CA ALA A 230 -53.44 35.80 13.36
C ALA A 230 -54.01 34.75 12.41
N VAL A 231 -54.89 33.90 12.97
CA VAL A 231 -55.87 33.14 12.20
C VAL A 231 -57.00 34.11 11.82
N ARG A 232 -57.27 34.28 10.53
CA ARG A 232 -58.57 34.72 10.03
C ARG A 232 -58.93 33.99 8.74
N THR A 233 -60.16 33.51 8.78
CA THR A 233 -60.90 32.64 7.88
C THR A 233 -61.44 33.32 6.63
N ALA A 234 -61.76 32.46 5.65
CA ALA A 234 -62.84 32.54 4.65
C ALA A 234 -62.56 33.20 3.29
N GLY A 235 -63.04 32.54 2.22
CA GLY A 235 -63.50 33.22 1.01
C GLY A 235 -62.87 32.83 -0.33
N GLN A 236 -63.16 31.60 -0.79
CA GLN A 236 -63.42 31.12 -2.16
C GLN A 236 -63.75 32.19 -3.28
N PRO A 237 -63.93 31.78 -4.56
CA PRO A 237 -62.96 31.49 -5.63
C PRO A 237 -63.14 32.42 -6.87
N CYS A 238 -62.31 32.32 -7.93
CA CYS A 238 -62.75 32.60 -9.32
C CYS A 238 -61.74 32.12 -10.38
N LEU A 239 -62.31 31.73 -11.51
CA LEU A 239 -61.83 30.98 -12.68
C LEU A 239 -60.97 31.82 -13.68
N PRO A 240 -60.41 31.19 -14.76
CA PRO A 240 -59.23 31.62 -15.52
C PRO A 240 -59.60 32.52 -16.72
N PRO A 241 -58.63 32.84 -17.63
CA PRO A 241 -58.67 32.12 -18.91
C PRO A 241 -57.34 31.98 -19.70
N ARG A 242 -57.38 30.96 -20.58
CA ARG A 242 -56.98 30.91 -22.01
C ARG A 242 -55.52 30.88 -22.47
N ARG A 243 -55.31 29.79 -23.24
CA ARG A 243 -54.37 29.53 -24.32
C ARG A 243 -54.18 30.70 -25.29
N HIS A 244 -52.96 30.82 -25.82
CA HIS A 244 -52.73 31.09 -27.24
C HIS A 244 -51.56 30.26 -27.77
N ASP A 245 -51.84 29.55 -28.86
CA ASP A 245 -50.89 28.93 -29.79
C ASP A 245 -49.96 29.95 -30.44
N ARG A 246 -48.75 29.50 -30.81
CA ARG A 246 -48.03 29.79 -32.08
C ARG A 246 -46.68 29.03 -32.06
N ARG A 247 -46.53 27.90 -32.74
CA ARG A 247 -46.16 27.68 -34.17
C ARG A 247 -44.88 28.38 -34.64
N ALA A 248 -43.95 27.53 -35.12
CA ALA A 248 -43.03 27.68 -36.26
C ALA A 248 -41.88 28.70 -36.08
N ASP A 249 -40.66 28.54 -36.61
CA ASP A 249 -39.98 27.49 -37.40
C ASP A 249 -38.47 27.86 -37.42
N PRO A 250 -37.57 27.07 -38.06
CA PRO A 250 -36.13 27.10 -37.88
C PRO A 250 -35.41 28.03 -38.87
N SER A 251 -34.28 28.58 -38.43
CA SER A 251 -33.20 29.15 -39.24
C SER A 251 -32.05 29.36 -38.26
N GLY A 252 -30.92 28.66 -38.34
CA GLY A 252 -30.03 28.63 -39.49
C GLY A 252 -28.76 29.36 -39.07
N TYR A 253 -27.69 28.63 -38.74
CA TYR A 253 -26.35 29.21 -38.74
C TYR A 253 -25.33 28.15 -39.15
N ARG A 254 -24.96 28.25 -40.42
CA ARG A 254 -23.82 27.62 -41.07
C ARG A 254 -22.66 28.63 -40.92
N GLY A 255 -21.63 28.27 -40.18
CA GLY A 255 -20.40 29.06 -40.04
C GLY A 255 -19.22 28.26 -40.59
N HIS A 256 -18.72 28.70 -41.75
CA HIS A 256 -17.65 28.11 -42.52
C HIS A 256 -16.29 28.11 -41.80
N LEU A 257 -15.56 27.02 -42.01
CA LEU A 257 -14.12 26.88 -41.88
C LEU A 257 -13.47 27.26 -43.23
N GLN A 258 -12.28 27.88 -43.10
CA GLN A 258 -11.22 28.12 -44.07
C GLN A 258 -11.41 29.25 -45.09
#